data_AF-A0A519I0U3-F1
#
_entry.id   AF-A0A519I0U3-F1
#
_cell.length_a   1.000
_cell.length_b   1.000
_cell.length_c   1.000
_cell.angle_alpha   90.00
_cell.angle_beta   90.00
_cell.angle_gamma   90.00
#
_symmetry.space_group_name_H-M   'P 1'
#
loop_
_entity.id
_entity.type
_entity.pdbx_description
1 polymer ?
#
loop_
_entity_poly.entity_id
_entity_poly.type
_entity_poly.pdbx_seq_one_letter_code
_entity_poly.pdbx_strand_id
1 'polypeptide(L)' 'MPTAADKSCHLTTLPPAATIADLEAGYMARGADLVSCEAARQLAIETLRAERALQDRWRQERPRR' A
#
# COMPACT_ATOMS: atom_id res chain seq x y z
N MET A 1 5.32 -2.09 -11.60
CA MET A 1 4.78 -1.91 -10.24
C MET A 1 4.89 -3.23 -9.48
N PRO A 2 5.23 -3.26 -8.19
CA PRO A 2 5.18 -4.48 -7.38
C PRO A 2 3.73 -4.97 -7.23
N THR A 3 3.51 -6.28 -7.42
CA THR A 3 2.15 -6.86 -7.39
C THR A 3 1.42 -6.68 -6.06
N ALA A 4 2.16 -6.57 -4.96
CA ALA A 4 1.59 -6.29 -3.64
C ALA A 4 0.90 -4.92 -3.58
N ALA A 5 1.40 -3.93 -4.32
CA ALA A 5 0.87 -2.57 -4.33
C ALA A 5 -0.42 -2.42 -5.16
N ASP A 6 -0.71 -3.38 -6.05
CA ASP A 6 -1.91 -3.39 -6.88
C ASP A 6 -3.10 -4.09 -6.21
N LYS A 7 -2.88 -4.74 -5.05
CA LYS A 7 -3.96 -5.41 -4.32
C LYS A 7 -4.76 -4.40 -3.49
N SER A 8 -6.08 -4.58 -3.47
CA SER A 8 -6.95 -3.86 -2.54
C SER A 8 -6.58 -4.18 -1.09
N CYS A 9 -6.64 -3.17 -0.24
CA CYS A 9 -6.43 -3.37 1.19
C CYS A 9 -7.54 -4.20 1.80
N HIS A 10 -7.17 -5.09 2.72
CA HIS A 10 -8.16 -5.83 3.49
C HIS A 10 -8.91 -4.88 4.43
N LEU A 11 -10.22 -5.08 4.52
CA LEU A 11 -11.08 -4.39 5.47
C LEU A 11 -11.79 -5.47 6.29
N THR A 12 -11.40 -5.59 7.56
CA THR A 12 -12.10 -6.46 8.50
C THR A 12 -13.56 -5.99 8.64
N THR A 13 -14.50 -6.92 8.42
CA THR A 13 -15.94 -6.70 8.59
C THR A 13 -16.49 -7.61 9.69
N LEU A 14 -17.55 -7.15 10.36
CA LEU A 14 -18.23 -7.93 11.38
C LEU A 14 -19.38 -8.74 10.77
N PRO A 15 -19.65 -9.96 11.29
CA PRO A 15 -20.80 -10.73 10.87
C PRO A 15 -22.13 -10.06 11.29
N PRO A 16 -23.27 -10.39 10.65
CA PRO A 16 -24.55 -9.75 10.93
C PRO A 16 -25.05 -9.82 12.39
N ALA A 17 -24.64 -10.85 13.15
CA ALA A 17 -24.99 -11.04 14.55
C ALA A 17 -23.75 -10.99 15.45
N ALA A 18 -22.83 -10.07 15.16
CA ALA A 18 -21.60 -9.89 15.91
C ALA A 18 -21.85 -9.50 17.38
N THR A 19 -21.07 -10.10 18.27
CA THR A 19 -21.00 -9.77 19.68
C THR A 19 -20.01 -8.62 19.94
N ILE A 20 -19.99 -8.13 21.18
CA ILE A 20 -18.96 -7.16 21.61
C ILE A 20 -17.56 -7.76 21.49
N ALA A 21 -17.39 -9.04 21.82
CA ALA A 21 -16.10 -9.72 21.70
C ALA A 21 -15.63 -9.77 20.24
N ASP A 22 -16.54 -9.96 19.27
CA ASP A 22 -16.22 -9.94 17.84
C ASP A 22 -15.76 -8.55 17.39
N LEU A 23 -16.39 -7.49 17.91
CA LEU A 23 -15.98 -6.11 17.64
C LEU A 23 -14.57 -5.83 18.17
N GLU A 24 -14.28 -6.22 19.40
CA GLU A 24 -12.96 -6.03 20.02
C GLU A 24 -11.87 -6.79 19.24
N ALA A 25 -12.13 -8.05 18.90
CA ALA A 25 -11.21 -8.85 18.10
C ALA A 25 -10.98 -8.23 16.71
N GLY A 26 -12.05 -7.81 16.03
CA GLY A 26 -11.97 -7.17 14.72
C GLY A 26 -11.24 -5.82 14.77
N TYR A 27 -11.45 -5.04 15.85
CA TYR A 27 -10.74 -3.77 16.06
C TYR A 27 -9.23 -3.98 16.23
N MET A 28 -8.83 -4.99 17.00
CA MET A 28 -7.43 -5.34 17.17
C MET A 28 -6.80 -5.85 15.86
N ALA A 29 -7.50 -6.70 15.11
CA ALA A 29 -7.05 -7.19 13.81
C ALA A 29 -6.88 -6.07 12.78
N ARG A 30 -7.79 -5.09 12.78
CA ARG A 30 -7.74 -3.92 11.88
C ARG A 30 -6.43 -3.15 11.98
N GLY A 31 -5.82 -3.06 13.16
CA GLY A 31 -4.52 -2.41 13.33
C GLY A 31 -3.44 -3.06 12.45
N ALA A 32 -3.36 -4.39 12.47
CA ALA A 32 -2.42 -5.15 11.65
C ALA A 32 -2.73 -5.00 10.14
N ASP A 33 -4.01 -5.05 9.77
CA ASP A 33 -4.45 -4.86 8.37
C ASP A 33 -4.00 -3.50 7.81
N LEU A 34 -4.14 -2.44 8.61
CA LEU A 34 -3.75 -1.08 8.21
C LEU A 34 -2.24 -0.97 7.99
N VAL A 35 -1.43 -1.52 8.90
CA VAL A 35 0.04 -1.52 8.75
C VAL A 35 0.45 -2.29 7.50
N SER A 36 -0.15 -3.45 7.25
CA SER A 36 0.14 -4.23 6.03
C SER A 36 -0.28 -3.49 4.76
N CYS A 37 -1.45 -2.85 4.76
CA CYS A 37 -1.95 -2.05 3.63
C CYS A 37 -1.00 -0.88 3.33
N GLU A 38 -0.55 -0.17 4.37
CA GLU A 38 0.34 0.97 4.20
C GLU A 38 1.71 0.54 3.64
N ALA A 39 2.28 -0.56 4.15
CA ALA A 39 3.51 -1.12 3.60
C ALA A 39 3.37 -1.45 2.10
N ALA A 40 2.23 -2.02 1.69
CA ALA A 40 1.95 -2.29 0.28
C ALA A 40 1.82 -1.01 -0.57
N ARG A 41 1.14 0.03 -0.05
CA ARG A 41 1.03 1.34 -0.73
C ARG A 41 2.38 2.03 -0.88
N GLN A 42 3.21 1.93 0.15
CA GLN A 42 4.55 2.51 0.15
C GLN A 42 5.41 1.97 -0.99
N LEU A 43 5.28 0.69 -1.34
CA LEU A 43 5.97 0.09 -2.49
C LEU A 43 5.65 0.79 -3.81
N ALA A 44 4.40 1.24 -4.03
CA ALA A 44 4.05 1.98 -5.23
C ALA A 44 4.70 3.36 -5.27
N ILE A 45 4.72 4.06 -4.13
CA ILE A 45 5.37 5.37 -3.99
C ILE A 45 6.87 5.26 -4.24
N GLU A 46 7.52 4.27 -3.64
CA GLU A 46 8.96 4.02 -3.80
C GLU A 46 9.30 3.68 -5.25
N THR A 47 8.50 2.82 -5.88
CA THR A 47 8.66 2.48 -7.30
C THR A 47 8.52 3.72 -8.18
N LEU A 48 7.50 4.54 -7.96
CA LEU A 48 7.27 5.77 -8.73
C LEU A 48 8.41 6.78 -8.53
N ARG A 49 8.92 6.92 -7.31
CA ARG A 49 10.08 7.78 -7.01
C ARG A 49 11.34 7.29 -7.74
N ALA A 50 11.60 5.98 -7.71
CA ALA A 50 12.73 5.39 -8.41
C ALA A 50 12.62 5.57 -9.93
N GLU A 51 11.43 5.38 -10.49
CA GLU A 51 11.14 5.59 -11.91
C GLU A 51 11.41 7.05 -12.32
N ARG A 52 10.89 8.02 -11.56
CA ARG A 52 11.11 9.45 -11.82
C ARG A 52 12.59 9.82 -11.76
N ALA A 53 13.31 9.33 -10.75
CA ALA A 53 14.75 9.56 -10.64
C ALA A 53 15.53 8.99 -11.84
N LEU A 54 15.13 7.83 -12.37
CA LEU A 54 15.70 7.26 -13.58
C LEU A 54 15.43 8.14 -14.81
N GLN A 55 14.19 8.61 -14.97
CA GLN A 55 13.81 9.49 -16.08
C GLN A 55 14.58 10.82 -16.03
N ASP A 56 14.72 11.41 -14.85
CA ASP A 56 15.43 12.69 -14.68
C ASP A 56 16.91 12.56 -15.04
N ARG A 57 17.59 11.48 -14.59
CA ARG A 57 18.97 11.19 -15.01
C ARG A 57 19.09 11.04 -16.52
N TRP A 58 18.21 10.25 -17.13
CA TRP A 58 18.23 10.04 -18.58
C TRP A 58 18.02 11.33 -19.38
N ARG A 59 17.17 12.24 -18.89
CA ARG A 59 16.98 13.56 -19.51
C ARG A 59 18.22 14.45 -19.40
N GLN A 60 18.97 14.36 -18.31
CA GLN A 60 20.21 15.13 -18.11
C GLN A 60 21.35 14.60 -18.97
N GLU A 61 21.43 13.28 -19.16
CA GLU A 61 22.48 12.63 -19.96
C GLU A 61 22.25 12.77 -21.48
N ARG A 62 21.02 13.02 -21.92
CA ARG A 62 20.74 13.24 -23.35
C ARG A 62 21.32 14.58 -23.82
N PRO A 63 22.13 14.60 -24.88
CA PRO A 63 22.55 15.84 -25.51
C PRO A 63 21.30 16.62 -25.95
N ARG A 64 21.24 17.91 -25.61
CA ARG A 64 20.26 18.81 -26.22
C ARG A 64 20.55 18.84 -27.73
N ARG A 65 19.66 18.21 -28.51
CA ARG A 65 19.61 18.37 -29.96
C ARG A 65 19.01 19.72 -30.31
#